data_AF-A0A940GU47-F1
#
_entry.id   AF-A0A940GU47-F1
#
_cell.length_a   1.000
_cell.length_b   1.000
_cell.length_c   1.000
_cell.angle_alpha   90.00
_cell.angle_beta   90.00
_cell.angle_gamma   90.00
#
_symmetry.space_group_name_H-M   'P 1'
#
loop_
_entity.id
_entity.type
_entity.pdbx_description
1 polymer ?
#
loop_
_entity_poly.entity_id
_entity_poly.type
_entity_poly.pdbx_seq_one_letter_code
_entity_poly.pdbx_strand_id
1 'polypeptide(L)' 'MTTPAKAGPPILGIIFLLLGLFKFINGGSWVVWIILGCLFGGLGIFTSRKSRGAQ' A
#
# COMPACT_ATOMS: atom_id res chain seq x y z
N MET A 1 -18.00 18.94 -9.67
CA MET A 1 -18.14 18.19 -8.40
C MET A 1 -16.84 17.44 -8.19
N THR A 2 -16.05 17.81 -7.19
CA THR A 2 -14.67 17.34 -7.00
C THR A 2 -14.66 15.91 -6.47
N THR A 3 -14.16 14.96 -7.27
CA THR A 3 -13.96 13.57 -6.88
C THR A 3 -12.57 13.41 -6.24
N PRO A 4 -12.44 13.22 -4.92
CA PRO A 4 -11.16 12.85 -4.33
C PRO A 4 -10.96 11.34 -4.49
N ALA A 5 -10.57 10.88 -5.68
CA ALA A 5 -10.03 9.53 -5.86
C ALA A 5 -8.57 9.49 -5.35
N LYS A 6 -8.36 9.76 -4.05
CA LYS A 6 -7.02 9.99 -3.48
C LYS A 6 -6.60 8.96 -2.42
N ALA A 7 -7.33 7.84 -2.30
CA ALA A 7 -7.06 6.77 -1.33
C ALA A 7 -6.78 5.39 -1.94
N GLY A 8 -6.69 5.27 -3.28
CA GLY A 8 -6.49 3.98 -3.96
C GLY A 8 -5.15 3.27 -3.71
N PRO A 9 -3.99 3.96 -3.77
CA PRO A 9 -2.68 3.32 -3.63
C PRO A 9 -2.41 2.60 -2.29
N PRO A 10 -2.74 3.18 -1.12
CA PRO A 10 -2.43 2.53 0.16
C PRO A 10 -3.28 1.28 0.43
N ILE A 11 -4.52 1.23 -0.08
CA ILE A 11 -5.40 0.06 0.09
C ILE A 11 -4.82 -1.16 -0.63
N LEU A 12 -4.28 -0.97 -1.84
CA LEU A 12 -3.62 -2.03 -2.59
C LEU A 12 -2.41 -2.58 -1.83
N GLY A 13 -1.63 -1.71 -1.16
CA GLY A 13 -0.52 -2.13 -0.32
C GLY A 13 -0.92 -3.09 0.79
N ILE A 14 -2.01 -2.79 1.52
CA ILE A 14 -2.52 -3.62 2.61
C ILE A 14 -2.99 -4.99 2.08
N ILE A 15 -3.68 -5.01 0.94
CA ILE A 15 -4.17 -6.25 0.31
C ILE A 15 -3.00 -7.17 -0.06
N PHE A 16 -1.94 -6.63 -0.68
CA PHE A 16 -0.76 -7.41 -1.04
C PHE A 16 0.02 -7.91 0.18
N LEU A 17 0.05 -7.13 1.27
CA LEU A 17 0.68 -7.54 2.53
C LEU A 17 -0.05 -8.73 3.18
N LEU A 18 -1.39 -8.68 3.21
CA LEU A 18 -2.22 -9.80 3.69
C LEU A 18 -2.02 -11.06 2.83
N LEU A 19 -1.97 -10.90 1.50
CA LEU A 19 -1.70 -11.99 0.56
C LEU A 19 -0.30 -12.59 0.76
N GLY A 20 0.70 -11.74 0.99
CA GLY A 20 2.06 -12.17 1.31
C GLY A 20 2.14 -12.95 2.61
N LEU A 21 1.47 -12.48 3.66
CA LEU A 21 1.39 -13.20 4.93
C LEU A 21 0.68 -14.55 4.79
N PHE A 22 -0.42 -14.59 4.02
CA PHE A 22 -1.12 -15.83 3.74
C PHE A 22 -0.26 -16.81 2.93
N LYS A 23 0.44 -16.34 1.90
CA LYS A 23 1.37 -17.17 1.11
C LYS A 23 2.58 -17.62 1.91
N PHE A 24 3.05 -16.82 2.87
CA PHE A 24 4.15 -17.19 3.76
C PHE A 24 3.77 -18.39 4.63
N ILE A 25 2.57 -18.35 5.23
CA ILE A 25 2.06 -19.46 6.06
C ILE A 25 1.82 -20.72 5.20
N ASN A 26 1.34 -20.58 3.97
CA ASN A 26 1.06 -21.69 3.06
C ASN A 26 2.32 -22.19 2.29
N GLY A 27 3.51 -21.65 2.53
CA GLY A 27 4.76 -22.11 1.90
C GLY A 27 4.91 -21.80 0.41
N GLY A 28 4.24 -20.75 -0.09
CA GLY A 28 4.32 -20.32 -1.50
C GLY A 28 5.34 -19.21 -1.76
N SER A 29 5.35 -18.68 -2.99
CA SER A 29 6.11 -17.46 -3.33
C SER A 29 5.55 -16.25 -2.60
N TRP A 30 5.93 -16.04 -1.33
CA TRP A 30 5.43 -14.98 -0.45
C TRP A 30 6.20 -13.66 -0.62
N VAL A 31 7.48 -13.74 -0.98
CA VAL A 31 8.42 -12.62 -1.08
C VAL A 31 7.91 -11.54 -2.05
N VAL A 32 7.43 -11.92 -3.23
CA VAL A 32 6.92 -10.99 -4.24
C VAL A 32 5.73 -10.18 -3.70
N TRP A 33 4.79 -10.84 -3.02
CA TRP A 33 3.60 -10.17 -2.47
C TRP A 33 3.94 -9.22 -1.33
N ILE A 34 4.88 -9.58 -0.45
CA ILE A 34 5.38 -8.69 0.61
C ILE A 34 6.07 -7.45 -0.01
N ILE A 35 6.90 -7.64 -1.04
CA ILE A 35 7.59 -6.53 -1.72
C ILE A 35 6.56 -5.58 -2.37
N LEU A 36 5.56 -6.12 -3.07
CA LEU A 36 4.47 -5.31 -3.63
C LEU A 36 3.71 -4.56 -2.51
N GLY A 37 3.38 -5.25 -1.42
CA GLY A 37 2.72 -4.64 -0.26
C GLY A 37 3.54 -3.48 0.34
N CYS A 38 4.84 -3.64 0.48
CA CYS A 38 5.74 -2.58 0.94
C CYS A 38 5.88 -1.43 -0.05
N LEU A 39 5.94 -1.70 -1.36
CA LEU A 39 6.02 -0.65 -2.38
C LEU A 39 4.74 0.19 -2.43
N PHE A 40 3.57 -0.45 -2.46
CA PHE A 40 2.29 0.25 -2.55
C PHE A 40 1.82 0.82 -1.20
N GLY A 41 2.11 0.13 -0.10
CA GLY A 41 1.77 0.56 1.26
C GLY A 41 2.75 1.57 1.84
N GLY A 42 4.06 1.38 1.63
CA GLY A 42 5.10 2.25 2.18
C GLY A 42 5.28 3.56 1.43
N LEU A 43 5.29 3.54 0.09
CA LEU A 43 5.48 4.76 -0.70
C LEU A 43 4.23 5.67 -0.71
N GLY A 44 3.02 5.09 -0.60
CA GLY A 44 1.76 5.85 -0.57
C GLY A 44 1.56 6.70 0.70
N ILE A 45 2.12 6.28 1.83
CA ILE A 45 2.01 7.01 3.10
C ILE A 45 2.93 8.24 3.12
N PHE A 46 4.09 8.18 2.45
CA PHE A 46 5.06 9.28 2.42
C PHE A 46 4.66 10.46 1.53
N THR A 47 3.80 10.28 0.52
CA THR A 47 3.32 11.40 -0.33
C THR A 47 2.27 12.28 0.38
N SER A 48 1.58 11.75 1.40
CA SER A 48 0.45 12.44 2.04
C SER A 48 0.85 13.55 3.01
N ARG A 49 2.14 13.78 3.26
CA ARG A 49 2.62 14.80 4.22
C ARG A 49 3.19 16.08 3.56
N LYS A 50 2.90 16.36 2.28
CA LYS A 50 3.40 17.58 1.59
C LYS A 50 2.35 18.65 1.27
N SER A 51 1.19 18.70 1.93
CA SER A 51 0.26 19.83 1.69
C SER A 51 -0.70 20.17 2.83
N ARG A 52 -0.16 20.42 4.03
CA ARG A 52 -0.89 21.11 5.13
C ARG A 52 0.04 22.09 5.86
N GLY A 53 0.64 22.99 5.09
CA GLY A 53 1.54 24.02 5.61
C GLY A 53 1.65 25.22 4.69
N ALA A 54 0.52 25.65 4.11
CA ALA A 54 0.37 26.94 3.42
C ALA A 54 -1.12 27.17 3.12
N GLN A 55 -1.91 27.48 4.15
CA GLN A 55 -3.11 28.31 4.03
C GLN A 55 -3.57 28.79 5.40
#